data_AF-B4QYC4-F1
#
_entry.id   AF-B4QYC4-F1
#
_cell.length_a   1.000
_cell.length_b   1.000
_cell.length_c   1.000
_cell.angle_alpha   90.00
_cell.angle_beta   90.00
_cell.angle_gamma   90.00
#
_symmetry.space_group_name_H-M   'P 1'
#
loop_
_entity.id
_entity.type
_entity.pdbx_description
1 polymer ?
#
loop_
_entity_poly.entity_id
_entity_poly.type
_entity_poly.pdbx_seq_one_letter_code
_entity_poly.pdbx_strand_id
1 'polypeptide(L)'
;MSLTEMMRCKSMPAEKKNDIKLAQHEFATVRIVQIGCVLNVLAEAIERVKISLIMPKLLEHPAHMAKILNGTKYERAVHLVESFVRRREFILREKRPPLMDHGIIQIIDFFQRNSRIYILFPRYYNHMSDNEKKLLNAFEMLYDLAKDRLYRTSTDAIAQERQLHAMYKQNEVVKEQVEELRKKILDQKAAIRKRLEDKEAYLQNYEDLLMKKKREKNERIQKEIDRCTRLVKANKKLSLERQAELEEQLQKTQNNYNLTTKNYLKQEKVFREEKAVFIADQRFLAIKQPDKYWTLQIKYVQARDAGSYECQVSTEPKVSARVQLQVVVPRTEILGEPDRYVKAGSNVVLRCIVRGALEPPTFIMWYHGAEQLAADSRRHRTQLDPNLPEASGEGQSTIGSLIIESAKKRDTGNYTCSPSNSPSATVTLNIINGESSASAVTSSAATTRAYALSILALLLSVILIGVGHRT
;
A
#
# COMPACT_ATOMS: atom_id res chain seq x y z
N MET A 1 -12.67 53.50 8.63
CA MET A 1 -12.40 52.95 9.98
C MET A 1 -11.55 51.70 9.82
N SER A 2 -10.34 51.69 10.39
CA SER A 2 -9.30 50.69 10.15
C SER A 2 -9.47 49.47 11.05
N LEU A 3 -9.07 48.28 10.57
CA LEU A 3 -9.01 47.01 11.32
C LEU A 3 -8.21 47.08 12.63
N THR A 4 -7.41 48.13 12.82
CA THR A 4 -6.68 48.41 14.07
C THR A 4 -7.58 48.82 15.25
N GLU A 5 -8.84 49.23 15.03
CA GLU A 5 -9.75 49.55 16.15
C GLU A 5 -10.49 48.31 16.70
N MET A 6 -10.54 47.21 15.96
CA MET A 6 -11.23 45.98 16.37
C MET A 6 -10.41 45.11 17.35
N MET A 7 -9.11 45.38 17.49
CA MET A 7 -8.19 44.66 18.41
C MET A 7 -7.98 45.36 19.76
N ARG A 8 -8.74 46.42 20.08
CA ARG A 8 -8.70 47.01 21.41
C ARG A 8 -9.61 46.23 22.35
N CYS A 9 -9.08 45.13 22.91
CA CYS A 9 -9.53 44.56 24.17
C CYS A 9 -9.32 45.60 25.29
N LYS A 10 -10.14 46.66 25.31
CA LYS A 10 -10.31 47.44 26.53
C LYS A 10 -11.26 46.64 27.40
N SER A 11 -10.70 45.90 28.36
CA SER A 11 -11.46 45.50 29.53
C SER A 11 -12.16 46.74 30.07
N MET A 12 -13.45 46.62 30.33
CA MET A 12 -14.25 47.74 30.79
C MET A 12 -13.62 48.27 32.10
N PRO A 13 -13.28 49.57 32.19
CA PRO A 13 -12.58 50.12 33.36
C PRO A 13 -13.30 49.77 34.66
N ALA A 14 -12.54 49.52 35.73
CA ALA A 14 -13.11 49.16 37.04
C ALA A 14 -14.13 50.19 37.54
N GLU A 15 -13.94 51.46 37.19
CA GLU A 15 -14.90 52.55 37.42
C GLU A 15 -16.24 52.27 36.75
N LYS A 16 -16.28 51.97 35.44
CA LYS A 16 -17.54 51.62 34.74
C LYS A 16 -18.23 50.38 35.32
N LYS A 17 -17.48 49.41 35.85
CA LYS A 17 -18.07 48.23 36.53
C LYS A 17 -18.70 48.61 37.87
N ASN A 18 -18.12 49.57 38.59
CA ASN A 18 -18.69 50.09 39.82
C ASN A 18 -19.88 51.02 39.54
N ASP A 19 -19.82 51.83 38.49
CA ASP A 19 -20.93 52.69 38.06
C ASP A 19 -22.17 51.87 37.67
N ILE A 20 -21.98 50.73 36.99
CA ILE A 20 -23.09 49.82 36.65
C ILE A 20 -23.69 49.17 37.91
N LYS A 21 -22.86 48.73 38.86
CA LYS A 21 -23.35 48.18 40.14
C LYS A 21 -24.07 49.22 41.00
N LEU A 22 -23.57 50.46 40.99
CA LEU A 22 -24.16 51.58 41.71
C LEU A 22 -25.50 51.96 41.08
N ALA A 23 -25.56 52.07 39.75
CA ALA A 23 -26.78 52.33 39.01
C ALA A 23 -27.85 51.24 39.24
N GLN A 24 -27.47 49.96 39.26
CA GLN A 24 -28.41 48.86 39.49
C GLN A 24 -28.94 48.81 40.93
N HIS A 25 -28.09 49.12 41.93
CA HIS A 25 -28.54 49.27 43.31
C HIS A 25 -29.47 50.49 43.49
N GLU A 26 -29.23 51.58 42.75
CA GLU A 26 -30.12 52.73 42.70
C GLU A 26 -31.49 52.35 42.09
N PHE A 27 -31.55 51.61 40.99
CA PHE A 27 -32.82 51.24 40.35
C PHE A 27 -33.73 50.38 41.25
N ALA A 28 -33.17 49.39 41.96
CA ALA A 28 -33.95 48.56 42.89
C ALA A 28 -34.49 49.40 44.07
N THR A 29 -33.68 50.31 44.60
CA THR A 29 -34.08 51.22 45.69
C THR A 29 -35.14 52.21 45.22
N VAL A 30 -34.98 52.78 44.03
CA VAL A 30 -35.94 53.70 43.39
C VAL A 30 -37.29 53.00 43.18
N ARG A 31 -37.32 51.74 42.77
CA ARG A 31 -38.56 50.99 42.54
C ARG A 31 -39.34 50.73 43.84
N ILE A 32 -38.65 50.43 44.94
CA ILE A 32 -39.28 50.26 46.26
C ILE A 32 -39.91 51.58 46.72
N VAL A 33 -39.21 52.70 46.53
CA VAL A 33 -39.73 54.04 46.85
C VAL A 33 -40.95 54.37 45.99
N GLN A 34 -40.92 54.07 44.68
CA GLN A 34 -42.05 54.28 43.78
C GLN A 34 -43.28 53.45 44.16
N ILE A 35 -43.10 52.17 44.51
CA ILE A 35 -44.19 51.32 45.02
C ILE A 35 -44.78 51.92 46.30
N GLY A 36 -43.92 52.39 47.22
CA GLY A 36 -44.35 53.09 48.44
C GLY A 36 -45.22 54.32 48.14
N CYS A 37 -44.82 55.16 47.17
CA CYS A 37 -45.60 56.32 46.75
C CYS A 37 -46.99 55.93 46.21
N VAL A 38 -47.06 54.91 45.34
CA VAL A 38 -48.34 54.44 44.78
C VAL A 38 -49.25 53.90 45.88
N LEU A 39 -48.72 53.10 46.80
CA LEU A 39 -49.50 52.56 47.91
C LEU A 39 -49.96 53.65 48.89
N ASN A 40 -49.14 54.68 49.14
CA ASN A 40 -49.56 55.81 49.97
C ASN A 40 -50.74 56.56 49.35
N VAL A 41 -50.73 56.79 48.04
CA VAL A 41 -51.86 57.43 47.34
C VAL A 41 -53.14 56.58 47.45
N LEU A 42 -53.03 55.26 47.29
CA LEU A 42 -54.18 54.36 47.44
C LEU A 42 -54.71 54.33 48.88
N ALA A 43 -53.82 54.35 49.87
CA ALA A 43 -54.19 54.43 51.28
C ALA A 43 -54.89 55.77 51.60
N GLU A 44 -54.38 56.89 51.09
CA GLU A 44 -55.02 58.20 51.25
C GLU A 44 -56.40 58.26 50.58
N ALA A 45 -56.58 57.59 49.44
CA ALA A 45 -57.87 57.48 48.77
C ALA A 45 -58.90 56.74 49.64
N ILE A 46 -58.50 55.66 50.32
CA ILE A 46 -59.37 54.95 51.27
C ILE A 46 -59.81 55.88 52.41
N GLU A 47 -58.88 56.65 52.99
CA GLU A 47 -59.20 57.61 54.06
C GLU A 47 -60.17 58.70 53.59
N ARG A 48 -60.04 59.15 52.33
CA ARG A 48 -60.98 60.10 51.70
C ARG A 48 -62.37 59.50 51.49
N VAL A 49 -62.46 58.22 51.10
CA VAL A 49 -63.75 57.51 51.01
C VAL A 49 -64.42 57.44 52.38
N LYS A 50 -63.68 57.10 53.45
CA LYS A 50 -64.22 57.03 54.82
C LYS A 50 -64.88 58.33 55.26
N ILE A 51 -64.22 59.48 55.06
CA ILE A 51 -64.84 60.77 55.44
C ILE A 51 -66.02 61.13 54.53
N SER A 52 -65.96 60.78 53.23
CA SER A 52 -67.04 61.02 52.28
C SER A 52 -68.34 60.33 52.69
N LEU A 53 -68.25 59.12 53.26
CA LEU A 53 -69.40 58.34 53.71
C LEU A 53 -70.02 58.91 55.00
N ILE A 54 -69.23 59.54 55.86
CA ILE A 54 -69.70 60.08 57.14
C ILE A 54 -70.13 61.55 57.04
N MET A 55 -69.52 62.32 56.13
CA MET A 55 -69.77 63.75 55.98
C MET A 55 -71.27 64.11 55.82
N PRO A 56 -72.09 63.41 55.00
CA PRO A 56 -73.53 63.69 54.94
C PRO A 56 -74.22 63.58 56.31
N LYS A 57 -73.91 62.54 57.09
CA LYS A 57 -74.47 62.30 58.44
C LYS A 57 -74.01 63.37 59.45
N LEU A 58 -72.81 63.94 59.27
CA LEU A 58 -72.31 65.05 60.08
C LEU A 58 -73.04 66.36 59.76
N LEU A 59 -73.35 66.61 58.48
CA LEU A 59 -74.07 67.81 58.06
C LEU A 59 -75.55 67.81 58.49
N GLU A 60 -76.12 66.63 58.75
CA GLU A 60 -77.45 66.49 59.37
C GLU A 60 -77.44 66.87 60.86
N HIS A 61 -76.30 66.75 61.56
CA HIS A 61 -76.18 66.98 63.00
C HIS A 61 -75.07 68.00 63.35
N PRO A 62 -75.17 69.26 62.88
CA PRO A 62 -74.10 70.25 62.99
C PRO A 62 -73.74 70.61 64.44
N ALA A 63 -74.71 70.59 65.37
CA ALA A 63 -74.45 70.89 66.80
C ALA A 63 -73.56 69.82 67.47
N HIS A 64 -73.76 68.54 67.13
CA HIS A 64 -72.93 67.46 67.64
C HIS A 64 -71.51 67.53 67.04
N MET A 65 -71.41 67.87 65.76
CA MET A 65 -70.13 68.11 65.10
C MET A 65 -69.37 69.27 65.74
N ALA A 66 -70.03 70.41 65.99
CA ALA A 66 -69.44 71.57 66.65
C ALA A 66 -68.87 71.22 68.04
N LYS A 67 -69.61 70.46 68.84
CA LYS A 67 -69.17 70.03 70.18
C LYS A 67 -67.85 69.24 70.16
N ILE A 68 -67.62 68.43 69.14
CA ILE A 68 -66.42 67.58 69.01
C ILE A 68 -65.25 68.35 68.40
N LEU A 69 -65.51 69.25 67.45
CA LEU A 69 -64.46 69.95 66.70
C LEU A 69 -64.02 71.27 67.33
N ASN A 70 -64.81 71.86 68.21
CA ASN A 70 -64.47 73.12 68.86
C ASN A 70 -63.25 72.96 69.77
N GLY A 71 -62.25 73.84 69.65
CA GLY A 71 -60.95 73.72 70.32
C GLY A 71 -59.99 72.69 69.69
N THR A 72 -60.34 72.12 68.54
CA THR A 72 -59.42 71.26 67.75
C THR A 72 -58.86 72.03 66.55
N LYS A 73 -57.80 71.50 65.92
CA LYS A 73 -57.27 72.03 64.65
C LYS A 73 -58.29 72.05 63.49
N TYR A 74 -59.46 71.43 63.66
CA TYR A 74 -60.53 71.37 62.68
C TYR A 74 -61.68 72.34 62.97
N GLU A 75 -61.53 73.26 63.92
CA GLU A 75 -62.55 74.25 64.30
C GLU A 75 -63.06 75.07 63.09
N ARG A 76 -62.20 75.33 62.10
CA ARG A 76 -62.59 75.95 60.82
C ARG A 76 -63.75 75.23 60.11
N ALA A 77 -63.88 73.90 60.26
CA ALA A 77 -64.98 73.14 59.70
C ALA A 77 -66.33 73.56 60.30
N VAL A 78 -66.35 73.88 61.60
CA VAL A 78 -67.55 74.32 62.33
C VAL A 78 -68.06 75.62 61.72
N HIS A 79 -67.18 76.60 61.54
CA HIS A 79 -67.54 77.87 60.89
C HIS A 79 -68.04 77.70 59.46
N LEU A 80 -67.41 76.83 58.66
CA LEU A 80 -67.84 76.55 57.30
C LEU A 80 -69.25 75.97 57.28
N VAL A 81 -69.53 74.96 58.11
CA VAL A 81 -70.85 74.32 58.20
C VAL A 81 -71.90 75.26 58.78
N GLU A 82 -71.61 76.01 59.85
CA GLU A 82 -72.53 76.99 60.42
C GLU A 82 -72.87 78.11 59.43
N SER A 83 -71.89 78.58 58.65
CA SER A 83 -72.13 79.60 57.61
C SER A 83 -73.00 79.06 56.47
N PHE A 84 -72.88 77.76 56.17
CA PHE A 84 -73.68 77.08 55.16
C PHE A 84 -75.11 76.85 55.65
N VAL A 85 -75.29 76.33 56.88
CA VAL A 85 -76.61 76.11 57.48
C VAL A 85 -77.40 77.42 57.58
N ARG A 86 -76.78 78.49 58.09
CA ARG A 86 -77.41 79.84 58.15
C ARG A 86 -77.84 80.35 56.78
N ARG A 87 -76.98 80.22 55.76
CA ARG A 87 -77.31 80.61 54.37
C ARG A 87 -78.41 79.75 53.77
N ARG A 88 -78.41 78.44 54.03
CA ARG A 88 -79.42 77.49 53.53
C ARG A 88 -80.80 77.76 54.14
N GLU A 89 -80.88 78.02 55.45
CA GLU A 89 -82.12 78.43 56.12
C GLU A 89 -82.71 79.70 55.49
N PHE A 90 -81.85 80.69 55.18
CA PHE A 90 -82.26 81.92 54.51
C PHE A 90 -82.77 81.67 53.07
N ILE A 91 -82.05 80.87 52.27
CA ILE A 91 -82.43 80.53 50.88
C ILE A 91 -83.77 79.77 50.85
N LEU A 92 -83.97 78.79 51.75
CA LEU A 92 -85.22 78.02 51.86
C LEU A 92 -86.40 78.91 52.28
N ARG A 93 -86.16 79.88 53.17
CA ARG A 93 -87.19 80.82 53.63
C ARG A 93 -87.58 81.84 52.55
N GLU A 94 -86.64 82.28 51.72
CA GLU A 94 -86.87 83.28 50.67
C GLU A 94 -87.15 82.71 49.26
N LYS A 95 -87.24 81.37 49.11
CA LYS A 95 -87.49 80.69 47.81
C LYS A 95 -86.58 81.15 46.66
N ARG A 96 -85.32 81.50 46.94
CA ARG A 96 -84.36 81.90 45.89
C ARG A 96 -83.88 80.67 45.11
N PRO A 97 -83.64 80.77 43.78
CA PRO A 97 -83.03 79.68 43.02
C PRO A 97 -81.66 79.34 43.61
N PRO A 98 -81.28 78.04 43.68
CA PRO A 98 -80.01 77.65 44.28
C PRO A 98 -78.86 78.25 43.47
N LEU A 99 -78.17 79.23 44.06
CA LEU A 99 -76.85 79.66 43.60
C LEU A 99 -75.92 78.45 43.72
N MET A 100 -75.11 78.18 42.69
CA MET A 100 -74.09 77.11 42.74
C MET A 100 -73.44 77.09 44.14
N ASP A 101 -73.59 75.98 44.85
CA ASP A 101 -73.29 75.87 46.29
C ASP A 101 -71.77 75.93 46.55
N HIS A 102 -71.18 77.12 46.39
CA HIS A 102 -69.77 77.34 46.70
C HIS A 102 -69.46 76.97 48.17
N GLY A 103 -70.46 77.11 49.06
CA GLY A 103 -70.37 76.65 50.45
C GLY A 103 -70.24 75.14 50.60
N ILE A 104 -71.01 74.32 49.86
CA ILE A 104 -70.88 72.85 49.97
C ILE A 104 -69.54 72.38 49.39
N ILE A 105 -69.07 73.02 48.32
CA ILE A 105 -67.77 72.71 47.72
C ILE A 105 -66.63 73.02 48.69
N GLN A 106 -66.69 74.16 49.40
CA GLN A 106 -65.71 74.52 50.44
C GLN A 106 -65.72 73.54 51.61
N ILE A 107 -66.90 73.04 52.01
CA ILE A 107 -67.04 72.01 53.04
C ILE A 107 -66.41 70.70 52.56
N ILE A 108 -66.82 70.21 51.38
CA ILE A 108 -66.29 68.98 50.80
C ILE A 108 -64.77 69.08 50.68
N ASP A 109 -64.23 70.15 50.11
CA ASP A 109 -62.78 70.36 49.99
C ASP A 109 -62.07 70.34 51.34
N PHE A 110 -62.63 71.00 52.37
CA PHE A 110 -62.06 70.98 53.71
C PHE A 110 -62.00 69.56 54.30
N PHE A 111 -63.11 68.81 54.21
CA PHE A 111 -63.19 67.44 54.75
C PHE A 111 -62.35 66.45 53.95
N GLN A 112 -62.23 66.61 52.62
CA GLN A 112 -61.37 65.76 51.79
C GLN A 112 -59.88 66.01 52.02
N ARG A 113 -59.46 67.28 52.22
CA ARG A 113 -58.07 67.62 52.59
C ARG A 113 -57.72 67.15 54.00
N ASN A 114 -58.71 67.12 54.89
CA ASN A 114 -58.57 66.65 56.26
C ASN A 114 -59.23 65.28 56.45
N SER A 115 -58.98 64.34 55.53
CA SER A 115 -59.72 63.07 55.48
C SER A 115 -59.71 62.30 56.80
N ARG A 116 -58.60 62.31 57.55
CA ARG A 116 -58.48 61.65 58.87
C ARG A 116 -59.38 62.22 59.98
N ILE A 117 -60.14 63.29 59.74
CA ILE A 117 -61.07 63.85 60.72
C ILE A 117 -62.17 62.85 61.13
N TYR A 118 -62.49 61.84 60.30
CA TYR A 118 -63.48 60.80 60.63
C TYR A 118 -63.15 60.05 61.93
N ILE A 119 -61.86 59.97 62.32
CA ILE A 119 -61.40 59.29 63.53
C ILE A 119 -62.02 59.90 64.79
N LEU A 120 -62.32 61.20 64.76
CA LEU A 120 -62.99 61.91 65.87
C LEU A 120 -64.48 61.57 65.98
N PHE A 121 -65.04 60.83 65.01
CA PHE A 121 -66.45 60.50 64.91
C PHE A 121 -66.70 58.97 64.84
N PRO A 122 -66.21 58.18 65.82
CA PRO A 122 -66.29 56.72 65.77
C PRO A 122 -67.73 56.20 65.75
N ARG A 123 -68.69 56.95 66.32
CA ARG A 123 -70.11 56.56 66.30
C ARG A 123 -70.68 56.47 64.89
N TYR A 124 -70.35 57.43 64.02
CA TYR A 124 -70.85 57.45 62.64
C TYR A 124 -70.13 56.45 61.75
N TYR A 125 -68.87 56.17 62.04
CA TYR A 125 -68.06 55.15 61.37
C TYR A 125 -68.51 53.72 61.74
N ASN A 126 -68.75 53.45 63.02
CA ASN A 126 -69.13 52.11 63.47
C ASN A 126 -70.57 51.72 63.07
N HIS A 127 -71.44 52.70 62.81
CA HIS A 127 -72.82 52.51 62.38
C HIS A 127 -73.03 52.85 60.89
N MET A 128 -72.14 52.33 60.03
CA MET A 128 -72.35 52.34 58.58
C MET A 128 -73.32 51.25 58.14
N SER A 129 -74.10 51.54 57.10
CA SER A 129 -74.96 50.57 56.42
C SER A 129 -74.14 49.49 55.71
N ASP A 130 -74.76 48.35 55.41
CA ASP A 130 -74.08 47.24 54.76
C ASP A 130 -73.53 47.59 53.37
N ASN A 131 -74.19 48.49 52.64
CA ASN A 131 -73.71 48.97 51.34
C ASN A 131 -72.46 49.87 51.48
N GLU A 132 -72.44 50.74 52.48
CA GLU A 132 -71.27 51.59 52.79
C GLU A 132 -70.07 50.72 53.23
N LYS A 133 -70.31 49.69 54.06
CA LYS A 133 -69.27 48.73 54.46
C LYS A 133 -68.75 47.90 53.28
N LYS A 134 -69.63 47.41 52.40
CA LYS A 134 -69.24 46.70 51.17
C LYS A 134 -68.36 47.57 50.27
N LEU A 135 -68.70 48.85 50.12
CA LEU A 135 -67.91 49.79 49.33
C LEU A 135 -66.51 49.96 49.93
N LEU A 136 -66.41 50.18 51.24
CA LEU A 136 -65.11 50.33 51.92
C LEU A 136 -64.26 49.05 51.79
N ASN A 137 -64.86 47.89 52.02
CA ASN A 137 -64.18 46.60 51.87
C ASN A 137 -63.66 46.39 50.44
N ALA A 138 -64.40 46.83 49.41
CA ALA A 138 -63.93 46.73 48.03
C ALA A 138 -62.67 47.56 47.77
N PHE A 139 -62.59 48.78 48.33
CA PHE A 139 -61.38 49.61 48.22
C PHE A 139 -60.19 49.03 49.00
N GLU A 140 -60.43 48.45 50.18
CA GLU A 140 -59.38 47.77 50.95
C GLU A 140 -58.86 46.52 50.23
N MET A 141 -59.74 45.71 49.64
CA MET A 141 -59.33 44.55 48.82
C MET A 141 -58.51 44.97 47.59
N LEU A 142 -58.87 46.09 46.93
CA LEU A 142 -58.11 46.61 45.80
C LEU A 142 -56.72 47.08 46.22
N TYR A 143 -56.60 47.70 47.40
CA TYR A 143 -55.31 48.09 47.97
C TYR A 143 -54.43 46.86 48.24
N ASP A 144 -54.97 45.82 48.88
CA ASP A 144 -54.21 44.60 49.19
C ASP A 144 -53.77 43.87 47.92
N LEU A 145 -54.65 43.78 46.91
CA LEU A 145 -54.31 43.18 45.61
C LEU A 145 -53.22 43.97 44.88
N ALA A 146 -53.29 45.30 44.90
CA ALA A 146 -52.28 46.17 44.29
C ALA A 146 -50.93 46.01 45.01
N LYS A 147 -50.95 45.99 46.34
CA LYS A 147 -49.77 45.79 47.18
C LYS A 147 -49.06 44.47 46.86
N ASP A 148 -49.78 43.36 46.88
CA ASP A 148 -49.20 42.04 46.61
C ASP A 148 -48.56 41.96 45.21
N ARG A 149 -49.28 42.43 44.17
CA ARG A 149 -48.77 42.40 42.79
C ARG A 149 -47.55 43.29 42.57
N LEU A 150 -47.55 44.49 43.15
CA LEU A 150 -46.45 45.44 43.01
C LEU A 150 -45.18 44.93 43.70
N TYR A 151 -45.30 44.34 44.89
CA TYR A 151 -44.16 43.75 45.60
C TYR A 151 -43.65 42.46 44.96
N ARG A 152 -44.52 41.56 44.50
CA ARG A 152 -44.10 40.33 43.82
C ARG A 152 -43.30 40.59 42.53
N THR A 153 -43.75 41.57 41.74
CA THR A 153 -43.05 41.94 40.51
C THR A 153 -41.66 42.54 40.79
N SER A 154 -41.47 43.21 41.93
CA SER A 154 -40.16 43.77 42.29
C SER A 154 -39.19 42.68 42.79
N THR A 155 -39.67 41.70 43.55
CA THR A 155 -38.83 40.59 44.01
C THR A 155 -38.31 39.73 42.86
N ASP A 156 -39.16 39.44 41.87
CA ASP A 156 -38.79 38.64 40.71
C ASP A 156 -37.75 39.37 39.83
N ALA A 157 -37.91 40.68 39.64
CA ALA A 157 -36.94 41.51 38.93
C ALA A 157 -35.58 41.57 39.64
N ILE A 158 -35.57 41.75 40.97
CA ILE A 158 -34.35 41.75 41.78
C ILE A 158 -33.62 40.40 41.71
N ALA A 159 -34.37 39.29 41.68
CA ALA A 159 -33.80 37.95 41.54
C ALA A 159 -33.10 37.77 40.18
N GLN A 160 -33.74 38.22 39.09
CA GLN A 160 -33.16 38.17 37.74
C GLN A 160 -31.88 39.03 37.64
N GLU A 161 -31.88 40.24 38.21
CA GLU A 161 -30.68 41.09 38.24
C GLU A 161 -29.53 40.42 39.00
N ARG A 162 -29.79 39.82 40.17
CA ARG A 162 -28.77 39.09 40.93
C ARG A 162 -28.19 37.91 40.14
N GLN A 163 -29.03 37.17 39.43
CA GLN A 163 -28.59 36.07 38.57
C GLN A 163 -27.72 36.59 37.42
N LEU A 164 -28.14 37.67 36.77
CA LEU A 164 -27.37 38.32 35.70
C LEU A 164 -25.99 38.79 36.21
N HIS A 165 -25.94 39.40 37.40
CA HIS A 165 -24.69 39.79 38.05
C HIS A 165 -23.77 38.61 38.36
N ALA A 166 -24.33 37.50 38.85
CA ALA A 166 -23.58 36.29 39.11
C ALA A 166 -22.95 35.74 37.82
N MET A 167 -23.73 35.71 36.72
CA MET A 167 -23.23 35.31 35.40
C MET A 167 -22.14 36.25 34.88
N TYR A 168 -22.29 37.57 35.02
CA TYR A 168 -21.24 38.52 34.63
C TYR A 168 -19.96 38.30 35.43
N LYS A 169 -20.05 38.04 36.74
CA LYS A 169 -18.88 37.76 37.57
C LYS A 169 -18.17 36.49 37.12
N GLN A 170 -18.92 35.42 36.83
CA GLN A 170 -18.35 34.18 36.29
C GLN A 170 -17.68 34.40 34.93
N ASN A 171 -18.31 35.16 34.03
CA ASN A 171 -17.74 35.48 32.72
C ASN A 171 -16.41 36.23 32.81
N GLU A 172 -16.24 37.10 33.80
CA GLU A 172 -14.95 37.79 34.01
C GLU A 172 -13.85 36.83 34.46
N VAL A 173 -14.15 35.90 35.38
CA VAL A 173 -13.19 34.86 35.80
C VAL A 173 -12.79 33.97 34.63
N VAL A 174 -13.76 33.55 33.81
CA VAL A 174 -13.50 32.74 32.62
C VAL A 174 -12.61 33.49 31.62
N LYS A 175 -12.83 34.79 31.42
CA LYS A 175 -11.95 35.61 30.56
C LYS A 175 -10.51 35.62 31.05
N GLU A 176 -10.29 35.81 32.35
CA GLU A 176 -8.93 35.78 32.93
C GLU A 176 -8.26 34.42 32.71
N GLN A 177 -8.98 33.32 32.93
CA GLN A 177 -8.49 31.96 32.69
C GLN A 177 -8.14 31.73 31.21
N VAL A 178 -8.96 32.21 30.28
CA VAL A 178 -8.70 32.10 28.84
C VAL A 178 -7.43 32.83 28.46
N GLU A 179 -7.20 34.04 28.98
CA GLU A 179 -5.97 34.80 28.72
C GLU A 179 -4.72 34.11 29.30
N GLU A 180 -4.83 33.54 30.51
CA GLU A 180 -3.73 32.75 31.10
C GLU A 180 -3.40 31.51 30.25
N LEU A 181 -4.41 30.77 29.79
CA LEU A 181 -4.23 29.62 28.91
C LEU A 181 -3.63 30.00 27.56
N ARG A 182 -4.06 31.13 26.97
CA ARG A 182 -3.47 31.66 25.73
C ARG A 182 -1.98 31.94 25.90
N LYS A 183 -1.58 32.54 27.02
CA LYS A 183 -0.16 32.79 27.33
C LYS A 183 0.63 31.48 27.45
N LYS A 184 0.11 30.50 28.20
CA LYS A 184 0.74 29.16 28.33
C LYS A 184 0.92 28.48 26.97
N ILE A 185 -0.08 28.56 26.09
CA ILE A 185 -0.01 28.00 24.74
C ILE A 185 1.08 28.71 23.90
N LEU A 186 1.21 30.03 24.01
CA LEU A 186 2.25 30.79 23.30
C LEU A 186 3.65 30.38 23.78
N ASP A 187 3.85 30.27 25.08
CA ASP A 187 5.14 29.85 25.67
C ASP A 187 5.49 28.42 25.25
N GLN A 188 4.52 27.49 25.28
CA GLN A 188 4.72 26.13 24.79
C GLN A 188 5.05 26.07 23.29
N LYS A 189 4.36 26.87 22.46
CA LYS A 189 4.64 26.96 21.03
C LYS A 189 6.06 27.48 20.77
N ALA A 190 6.51 28.49 21.52
CA ALA A 190 7.86 29.02 21.41
C ALA A 190 8.91 27.97 21.82
N ALA A 191 8.69 27.24 22.92
CA ALA A 191 9.58 26.19 23.37
C ALA A 191 9.69 25.03 22.37
N ILE A 192 8.56 24.61 21.78
CA ILE A 192 8.54 23.58 20.73
C ILE A 192 9.30 24.05 19.49
N ARG A 193 9.08 25.31 19.05
CA ARG A 193 9.77 25.88 17.89
C ARG A 193 11.27 25.87 18.09
N LYS A 194 11.77 26.33 19.24
CA LYS A 194 13.20 26.32 19.56
C LYS A 194 13.79 24.89 19.52
N ARG A 195 13.10 23.91 20.11
CA ARG A 195 13.55 22.50 20.06
C ARG A 195 13.58 21.94 18.63
N LEU A 196 12.69 22.41 17.76
CA LEU A 196 12.65 21.99 16.36
C LEU A 196 13.84 22.59 15.60
N GLU A 197 14.10 23.89 15.78
CA GLU A 197 15.27 24.58 15.23
C GLU A 197 16.59 23.94 15.68
N ASP A 198 16.73 23.61 16.98
CA ASP A 198 17.91 22.93 17.52
C ASP A 198 18.12 21.54 16.87
N LYS A 199 17.03 20.78 16.66
CA LYS A 199 17.08 19.46 16.00
C LYS A 199 17.43 19.58 14.52
N GLU A 200 16.88 20.57 13.83
CA GLU A 200 17.16 20.84 12.43
C GLU A 200 18.64 21.21 12.23
N ALA A 201 19.19 22.08 13.08
CA ALA A 201 20.62 22.41 13.07
C ALA A 201 21.51 21.18 13.35
N TYR A 202 21.10 20.31 14.27
CA TYR A 202 21.82 19.06 14.53
C TYR A 202 21.82 18.12 13.32
N LEU A 203 20.66 17.96 12.66
CA LEU A 203 20.53 17.13 11.47
C LEU A 203 21.38 17.68 10.32
N GLN A 204 21.35 19.00 10.09
CA GLN A 204 22.15 19.65 9.06
C GLN A 204 23.66 19.39 9.27
N ASN A 205 24.14 19.55 10.51
CA ASN A 205 25.54 19.26 10.84
C ASN A 205 25.90 17.77 10.60
N TYR A 206 24.96 16.86 10.88
CA TYR A 206 25.16 15.43 10.67
C TYR A 206 25.18 15.08 9.18
N GLU A 207 24.31 15.67 8.38
CA GLU A 207 24.29 15.54 6.92
C GLU A 207 25.60 16.04 6.29
N ASP A 208 26.08 17.22 6.71
CA ASP A 208 27.34 17.77 6.25
C ASP A 208 28.53 16.86 6.59
N LEU A 209 28.54 16.30 7.81
CA LEU A 209 29.56 15.35 8.24
C LEU A 209 29.53 14.06 7.39
N LEU A 210 28.34 13.53 7.10
CA LEU A 210 28.17 12.36 6.24
C LEU A 210 28.62 12.65 4.81
N MET A 211 28.26 13.82 4.27
CA MET A 211 28.67 14.26 2.93
C MET A 211 30.19 14.42 2.83
N LYS A 212 30.82 14.96 3.87
CA LYS A 212 32.29 15.01 3.97
C LYS A 212 32.90 13.61 3.97
N LYS A 213 32.43 12.70 4.83
CA LYS A 213 32.93 11.31 4.87
C LYS A 213 32.73 10.56 3.56
N LYS A 214 31.59 10.77 2.89
CA LYS A 214 31.30 10.19 1.57
C LYS A 214 32.30 10.70 0.53
N ARG A 215 32.58 12.00 0.51
CA ARG A 215 33.57 12.62 -0.38
C ARG A 215 34.96 12.04 -0.15
N GLU A 216 35.42 11.98 1.10
CA GLU A 216 36.72 11.42 1.45
C GLU A 216 36.87 9.95 1.03
N LYS A 217 35.82 9.13 1.23
CA LYS A 217 35.83 7.73 0.77
C LYS A 217 35.85 7.64 -0.76
N ASN A 218 35.04 8.42 -1.45
CA ASN A 218 35.01 8.44 -2.92
C ASN A 218 36.37 8.86 -3.50
N GLU A 219 37.02 9.85 -2.91
CA GLU A 219 38.39 10.26 -3.31
C GLU A 219 39.41 9.14 -3.11
N ARG A 220 39.33 8.38 -2.00
CA ARG A 220 40.20 7.20 -1.78
C ARG A 220 39.94 6.12 -2.82
N ILE A 221 38.67 5.81 -3.10
CA ILE A 221 38.28 4.81 -4.10
C ILE A 221 38.80 5.24 -5.49
N GLN A 222 38.62 6.51 -5.85
CA GLN A 222 39.10 7.02 -7.14
C GLN A 222 40.62 6.90 -7.26
N LYS A 223 41.37 7.25 -6.20
CA LYS A 223 42.83 7.10 -6.18
C LYS A 223 43.27 5.64 -6.39
N GLU A 224 42.58 4.68 -5.77
CA GLU A 224 42.88 3.25 -6.00
C GLU A 224 42.49 2.78 -7.41
N ILE A 225 41.36 3.24 -7.95
CA ILE A 225 40.97 2.96 -9.35
C ILE A 225 42.05 3.48 -10.31
N ASP A 226 42.53 4.71 -10.11
CA ASP A 226 43.58 5.31 -10.94
C ASP A 226 44.91 4.56 -10.80
N ARG A 227 45.22 4.06 -9.60
CA ARG A 227 46.40 3.23 -9.34
C ARG A 227 46.29 1.87 -10.05
N CYS A 228 45.18 1.15 -9.89
CA CYS A 228 44.91 -0.11 -10.57
C CYS A 228 44.95 0.06 -12.09
N THR A 229 44.35 1.13 -12.62
CA THR A 229 44.34 1.42 -14.05
C THR A 229 45.76 1.63 -14.60
N ARG A 230 46.61 2.36 -13.87
CA ARG A 230 48.02 2.52 -14.23
C ARG A 230 48.78 1.19 -14.26
N LEU A 231 48.57 0.35 -13.24
CA LEU A 231 49.20 -0.97 -13.17
C LEU A 231 48.74 -1.89 -14.31
N VAL A 232 47.45 -1.92 -14.62
CA VAL A 232 46.90 -2.70 -15.74
C VAL A 232 47.49 -2.23 -17.08
N LYS A 233 47.59 -0.91 -17.29
CA LYS A 233 48.23 -0.36 -18.50
C LYS A 233 49.70 -0.76 -18.61
N ALA A 234 50.46 -0.69 -17.51
CA ALA A 234 51.86 -1.10 -17.48
C ALA A 234 52.02 -2.61 -17.75
N ASN A 235 51.21 -3.46 -17.10
CA ASN A 235 51.22 -4.91 -17.32
C ASN A 235 50.82 -5.27 -18.75
N LYS A 236 49.82 -4.59 -19.32
CA LYS A 236 49.44 -4.78 -20.73
C LYS A 236 50.58 -4.43 -21.67
N LYS A 237 51.28 -3.32 -21.42
CA LYS A 237 52.45 -2.92 -22.21
C LYS A 237 53.55 -3.99 -22.14
N LEU A 238 53.93 -4.43 -20.94
CA LEU A 238 54.93 -5.48 -20.74
C LEU A 238 54.52 -6.80 -21.42
N SER A 239 53.25 -7.18 -21.33
CA SER A 239 52.73 -8.39 -21.99
C SER A 239 52.82 -8.29 -23.51
N LEU A 240 52.52 -7.12 -24.10
CA LEU A 240 52.62 -6.92 -25.55
C LEU A 240 54.08 -6.92 -26.02
N GLU A 241 54.98 -6.29 -25.26
CA GLU A 241 56.43 -6.32 -25.55
C GLU A 241 56.96 -7.76 -25.52
N ARG A 242 56.57 -8.54 -24.51
CA ARG A 242 56.96 -9.95 -24.40
C ARG A 242 56.38 -10.80 -25.53
N GLN A 243 55.15 -10.52 -25.96
CA GLN A 243 54.53 -11.22 -27.09
C GLN A 243 55.28 -10.95 -28.39
N ALA A 244 55.63 -9.68 -28.66
CA ALA A 244 56.42 -9.31 -29.84
C ALA A 244 57.81 -9.98 -29.85
N GLU A 245 58.48 -10.04 -28.69
CA GLU A 245 59.77 -10.74 -28.55
C GLU A 245 59.65 -12.24 -28.87
N LEU A 246 58.59 -12.89 -28.35
CA LEU A 246 58.33 -14.31 -28.62
C LEU A 246 57.99 -14.57 -30.09
N GLU A 247 57.22 -13.68 -30.73
CA GLU A 247 56.90 -13.76 -32.16
C GLU A 247 58.18 -13.65 -33.02
N GLU A 248 59.09 -12.74 -32.67
CA GLU A 248 60.38 -12.61 -33.35
C GLU A 248 61.23 -13.88 -33.18
N GLN A 249 61.30 -14.45 -31.98
CA GLN A 249 62.00 -15.70 -31.72
C GLN A 249 61.41 -16.88 -32.51
N LEU A 250 60.07 -16.99 -32.53
CA LEU A 250 59.37 -18.02 -33.29
C LEU A 250 59.72 -17.92 -34.78
N GLN A 251 59.70 -16.71 -35.34
CA GLN A 251 60.00 -16.50 -36.75
C GLN A 251 61.47 -16.82 -37.09
N LYS A 252 62.41 -16.46 -36.22
CA LYS A 252 63.82 -16.88 -36.36
C LYS A 252 63.95 -18.40 -36.35
N THR A 253 63.29 -19.08 -35.42
CA THR A 253 63.30 -20.56 -35.34
C THR A 253 62.67 -21.20 -36.57
N GLN A 254 61.54 -20.68 -37.06
CA GLN A 254 60.90 -21.15 -38.29
C GLN A 254 61.81 -20.97 -39.52
N ASN A 255 62.43 -19.79 -39.66
CA ASN A 255 63.36 -19.52 -40.75
C ASN A 255 64.56 -20.47 -40.73
N ASN A 256 65.13 -20.69 -39.54
CA ASN A 256 66.23 -21.64 -39.35
C ASN A 256 65.78 -23.07 -39.73
N TYR A 257 64.65 -23.53 -39.20
CA TYR A 257 64.10 -24.85 -39.51
C TYR A 257 63.82 -25.05 -40.99
N ASN A 258 63.23 -24.05 -41.66
CA ASN A 258 62.99 -24.08 -43.10
C ASN A 258 64.29 -24.18 -43.91
N LEU A 259 65.32 -23.44 -43.50
CA LEU A 259 66.64 -23.50 -44.13
C LEU A 259 67.27 -24.89 -43.94
N THR A 260 67.25 -25.42 -42.72
CA THR A 260 67.77 -26.77 -42.44
C THR A 260 67.00 -27.83 -43.22
N THR A 261 65.68 -27.75 -43.27
CA THR A 261 64.81 -28.68 -44.01
C THR A 261 65.11 -28.66 -45.50
N LYS A 262 65.30 -27.48 -46.11
CA LYS A 262 65.72 -27.37 -47.52
C LYS A 262 67.07 -28.04 -47.78
N ASN A 263 68.01 -27.92 -46.85
CA ASN A 263 69.31 -28.58 -46.96
C ASN A 263 69.17 -30.11 -46.87
N TYR A 264 68.38 -30.61 -45.92
CA TYR A 264 68.09 -32.05 -45.81
C TYR A 264 67.39 -32.60 -47.05
N LEU A 265 66.39 -31.90 -47.60
CA LEU A 265 65.69 -32.31 -48.83
C LEU A 265 66.64 -32.38 -50.04
N LYS A 266 67.59 -31.45 -50.15
CA LYS A 266 68.62 -31.51 -51.20
C LYS A 266 69.50 -32.74 -51.03
N GLN A 267 69.94 -33.06 -49.81
CA GLN A 267 70.71 -34.26 -49.53
C GLN A 267 69.91 -35.53 -49.82
N GLU A 268 68.64 -35.59 -49.40
CA GLU A 268 67.77 -36.73 -49.64
C GLU A 268 67.53 -36.97 -51.14
N LYS A 269 67.36 -35.91 -51.94
CA LYS A 269 67.22 -36.04 -53.40
C LYS A 269 68.44 -36.73 -54.02
N VAL A 270 69.63 -36.35 -53.59
CA VAL A 270 70.89 -36.99 -54.01
C VAL A 270 70.87 -38.47 -53.62
N PHE A 271 70.48 -38.81 -52.39
CA PHE A 271 70.41 -40.21 -51.92
C PHE A 271 69.30 -41.04 -52.59
N ARG A 272 68.18 -40.45 -53.02
CA ARG A 272 67.11 -41.17 -53.74
C ARG A 272 67.48 -41.50 -55.18
N GLU A 273 68.16 -40.59 -55.86
CA GLU A 273 68.68 -40.82 -57.22
C GLU A 273 69.67 -42.00 -57.24
N GLU A 274 70.35 -42.28 -56.12
CA GLU A 274 71.23 -43.44 -55.95
C GLU A 274 70.51 -44.78 -55.67
N LYS A 275 69.19 -44.82 -55.35
CA LYS A 275 68.60 -46.02 -54.70
C LYS A 275 67.15 -46.41 -55.05
N ALA A 276 66.58 -45.98 -56.17
CA ALA A 276 65.18 -46.31 -56.48
C ALA A 276 64.96 -47.79 -56.89
N VAL A 277 64.62 -48.60 -55.88
CA VAL A 277 63.99 -49.94 -55.95
C VAL A 277 62.48 -49.79 -56.22
N PHE A 278 61.92 -50.70 -57.03
CA PHE A 278 60.57 -50.64 -57.62
C PHE A 278 59.51 -51.30 -56.69
N ILE A 279 58.70 -50.50 -55.99
CA ILE A 279 57.41 -50.94 -55.39
C ILE A 279 56.38 -49.84 -55.67
N ALA A 280 55.33 -50.15 -56.45
CA ALA A 280 54.37 -49.16 -56.94
C ALA A 280 53.27 -48.78 -55.93
N ASP A 281 52.94 -49.66 -54.97
CA ASP A 281 51.97 -49.38 -53.90
C ASP A 281 52.70 -48.89 -52.64
N GLN A 282 52.45 -47.63 -52.27
CA GLN A 282 53.07 -46.95 -51.12
C GLN A 282 52.76 -47.60 -49.76
N ARG A 283 51.76 -48.50 -49.70
CA ARG A 283 51.42 -49.26 -48.48
C ARG A 283 52.44 -50.35 -48.18
N PHE A 284 53.17 -50.83 -49.18
CA PHE A 284 54.17 -51.89 -49.05
C PHE A 284 55.54 -51.27 -48.87
N LEU A 285 56.15 -51.50 -47.72
CA LEU A 285 57.46 -50.96 -47.37
C LEU A 285 58.42 -52.10 -47.04
N ALA A 286 59.51 -52.18 -47.80
CA ALA A 286 60.62 -53.07 -47.48
C ALA A 286 61.60 -52.36 -46.55
N ILE A 287 61.55 -52.69 -45.26
CA ILE A 287 62.39 -52.08 -44.23
C ILE A 287 63.60 -52.99 -44.00
N LYS A 288 64.79 -52.51 -44.32
CA LYS A 288 66.06 -53.18 -43.95
C LYS A 288 66.41 -52.76 -42.53
N GLN A 289 66.40 -53.69 -41.58
CA GLN A 289 66.99 -53.41 -40.27
C GLN A 289 68.52 -53.40 -40.36
N PRO A 290 69.25 -52.68 -39.49
CA PRO A 290 70.70 -52.48 -39.61
C PRO A 290 71.52 -53.76 -39.31
N ASP A 291 71.47 -54.74 -40.22
CA ASP A 291 72.39 -55.90 -40.38
C ASP A 291 71.86 -57.32 -40.11
N LYS A 292 70.54 -57.60 -40.15
CA LYS A 292 70.09 -59.01 -40.03
C LYS A 292 68.95 -59.47 -40.94
N TYR A 293 67.86 -58.71 -41.12
CA TYR A 293 66.71 -59.19 -41.90
C TYR A 293 65.94 -58.06 -42.60
N TRP A 294 65.28 -58.43 -43.71
CA TRP A 294 64.34 -57.57 -44.43
C TRP A 294 62.93 -57.81 -43.89
N THR A 295 62.23 -56.74 -43.56
CA THR A 295 60.84 -56.79 -43.09
C THR A 295 59.94 -56.18 -44.14
N LEU A 296 58.93 -56.93 -44.60
CA LEU A 296 57.83 -56.36 -45.38
C LEU A 296 56.78 -55.80 -44.42
N GLN A 297 56.60 -54.49 -44.41
CA GLN A 297 55.52 -53.83 -43.69
C GLN A 297 54.41 -53.47 -44.68
N ILE A 298 53.18 -53.92 -44.40
CA ILE A 298 51.98 -53.57 -45.15
C ILE A 298 51.13 -52.64 -44.28
N LYS A 299 50.95 -51.39 -44.70
CA LYS A 299 50.10 -50.42 -44.01
C LYS A 299 48.66 -50.52 -44.49
N TYR A 300 47.69 -50.33 -43.59
CA TYR A 300 46.25 -50.36 -43.90
C TYR A 300 45.86 -51.65 -44.64
N VAL A 301 46.12 -52.79 -43.99
CA VAL A 301 45.85 -54.13 -44.53
C VAL A 301 44.38 -54.26 -44.87
N GLN A 302 44.10 -54.77 -46.06
CA GLN A 302 42.76 -55.01 -46.57
C GLN A 302 42.54 -56.50 -46.80
N ALA A 303 41.27 -56.93 -46.85
CA ALA A 303 40.94 -58.34 -47.11
C ALA A 303 41.60 -58.89 -48.38
N ARG A 304 41.76 -58.06 -49.42
CA ARG A 304 42.44 -58.44 -50.68
C ARG A 304 43.95 -58.66 -50.56
N ASP A 305 44.56 -58.17 -49.49
CA ASP A 305 45.99 -58.37 -49.23
C ASP A 305 46.22 -59.78 -48.63
N ALA A 306 45.17 -60.55 -48.32
CA ALA A 306 45.33 -61.96 -47.93
C ALA A 306 45.91 -62.79 -49.08
N GLY A 307 46.93 -63.60 -48.78
CA GLY A 307 47.64 -64.36 -49.80
C GLY A 307 48.98 -64.92 -49.32
N SER A 308 49.65 -65.66 -50.19
CA SER A 308 51.01 -66.16 -49.92
C SER A 308 52.03 -65.10 -50.30
N TYR A 309 52.86 -64.70 -49.33
CA TYR A 309 53.99 -63.81 -49.52
C TYR A 309 55.28 -64.61 -49.50
N GLU A 310 56.20 -64.36 -50.44
CA GLU A 310 57.46 -65.09 -50.55
C GLU A 310 58.65 -64.14 -50.35
N CYS A 311 59.49 -64.45 -49.38
CA CYS A 311 60.79 -63.82 -49.22
C CYS A 311 61.84 -64.69 -49.91
N GLN A 312 62.45 -64.18 -50.97
CA GLN A 312 63.45 -64.91 -51.76
C GLN A 312 64.82 -64.23 -51.65
N VAL A 313 65.86 -65.04 -51.44
CA VAL A 313 67.26 -64.60 -51.48
C VAL A 313 67.88 -65.07 -52.80
N SER A 314 68.68 -64.22 -53.45
CA SER A 314 69.34 -64.50 -54.73
C SER A 314 70.57 -65.41 -54.58
N THR A 315 70.43 -66.58 -53.97
CA THR A 315 71.44 -67.65 -53.92
C THR A 315 71.24 -68.65 -55.07
N GLU A 316 72.20 -69.54 -55.31
CA GLU A 316 72.06 -70.65 -56.27
C GLU A 316 72.29 -71.99 -55.56
N PRO A 317 71.26 -72.86 -55.44
CA PRO A 317 69.87 -72.65 -55.85
C PRO A 317 69.17 -71.56 -55.02
N LYS A 318 68.10 -70.99 -55.57
CA LYS A 318 67.33 -69.91 -54.92
C LYS A 318 66.68 -70.43 -53.64
N VAL A 319 66.98 -69.78 -52.52
CA VAL A 319 66.35 -70.08 -51.24
C VAL A 319 65.19 -69.11 -51.03
N SER A 320 64.01 -69.64 -50.70
CA SER A 320 62.85 -68.84 -50.38
C SER A 320 62.08 -69.36 -49.17
N ALA A 321 61.40 -68.44 -48.50
CA ALA A 321 60.47 -68.72 -47.41
C ALA A 321 59.11 -68.11 -47.75
N ARG A 322 58.05 -68.91 -47.68
CA ARG A 322 56.67 -68.47 -47.90
C ARG A 322 55.94 -68.29 -46.58
N VAL A 323 55.17 -67.22 -46.49
CA VAL A 323 54.31 -66.87 -45.36
C VAL A 323 52.90 -66.63 -45.88
N GLN A 324 51.91 -67.33 -45.33
CA GLN A 324 50.52 -67.09 -45.65
C GLN A 324 49.97 -65.97 -44.78
N LEU A 325 49.59 -64.84 -45.37
CA LEU A 325 48.89 -63.76 -44.68
C LEU A 325 47.38 -64.06 -44.69
N GLN A 326 46.82 -64.25 -43.50
CA GLN A 326 45.37 -64.28 -43.30
C GLN A 326 44.92 -62.92 -42.78
N VAL A 327 43.90 -62.34 -43.41
CA VAL A 327 43.30 -61.06 -43.00
C VAL A 327 41.89 -61.33 -42.50
N VAL A 328 41.65 -61.07 -41.22
CA VAL A 328 40.32 -61.18 -40.62
C VAL A 328 39.65 -59.82 -40.54
N VAL A 329 38.34 -59.78 -40.79
CA VAL A 329 37.53 -58.57 -40.72
C VAL A 329 36.47 -58.75 -39.63
N PRO A 330 36.57 -58.00 -38.52
CA PRO A 330 35.64 -58.18 -37.41
C PRO A 330 34.24 -57.68 -37.78
N ARG A 331 33.22 -58.38 -37.31
CA ARG A 331 31.81 -58.07 -37.57
C ARG A 331 31.05 -57.86 -36.27
N THR A 332 30.14 -56.90 -36.28
CA THR A 332 29.26 -56.60 -35.16
C THR A 332 27.83 -56.98 -35.50
N GLU A 333 27.15 -57.66 -34.58
CA GLU A 333 25.74 -58.00 -34.70
C GLU A 333 25.01 -57.74 -33.37
N ILE A 334 23.76 -57.28 -33.43
CA ILE A 334 22.88 -57.22 -32.25
C ILE A 334 21.97 -58.45 -32.30
N LEU A 335 21.97 -59.25 -31.23
CA LEU A 335 21.14 -60.45 -31.16
C LEU A 335 19.65 -60.11 -31.15
N GLY A 336 18.92 -60.74 -32.08
CA GLY A 336 17.48 -60.62 -32.22
C GLY A 336 17.09 -60.22 -33.64
N GLU A 337 15.79 -60.01 -33.84
CA GLU A 337 15.28 -59.45 -35.09
C GLU A 337 15.63 -57.96 -35.21
N PRO A 338 15.80 -57.43 -36.43
CA PRO A 338 16.06 -56.01 -36.66
C PRO A 338 15.00 -55.09 -36.03
N ASP A 339 13.74 -55.54 -36.00
CA ASP A 339 12.61 -54.87 -35.34
C ASP A 339 12.16 -55.67 -34.11
N ARG A 340 12.51 -55.20 -32.91
CA ARG A 340 12.23 -55.92 -31.66
C ARG A 340 11.04 -55.31 -30.92
N TYR A 341 9.98 -56.10 -30.73
CA TYR A 341 8.78 -55.67 -30.02
C TYR A 341 8.78 -56.14 -28.57
N VAL A 342 8.58 -55.21 -27.62
CA VAL A 342 8.66 -55.51 -26.18
C VAL A 342 7.53 -54.83 -25.41
N LYS A 343 6.95 -55.51 -24.42
CA LYS A 343 5.87 -54.97 -23.59
C LYS A 343 6.36 -53.86 -22.65
N ALA A 344 5.59 -52.78 -22.53
CA ALA A 344 5.86 -51.71 -21.58
C ALA A 344 5.96 -52.24 -20.14
N GLY A 345 6.94 -51.74 -19.38
CA GLY A 345 7.26 -52.16 -18.00
C GLY A 345 8.22 -53.34 -17.88
N SER A 346 8.56 -54.02 -18.99
CA SER A 346 9.54 -55.12 -18.96
C SER A 346 10.99 -54.60 -19.00
N ASN A 347 11.93 -55.47 -18.59
CA ASN A 347 13.35 -55.19 -18.66
C ASN A 347 13.91 -55.66 -20.01
N VAL A 348 14.44 -54.74 -20.81
CA VAL A 348 14.99 -55.03 -22.14
C VAL A 348 16.50 -55.23 -22.03
N VAL A 349 17.03 -56.28 -22.67
CA VAL A 349 18.47 -56.51 -22.81
C VAL A 349 18.81 -56.63 -24.28
N LEU A 350 19.55 -55.66 -24.81
CA LEU A 350 20.14 -55.70 -26.15
C LEU A 350 21.57 -56.21 -26.02
N ARG A 351 21.90 -57.29 -26.74
CA ARG A 351 23.24 -57.89 -26.72
C ARG A 351 23.91 -57.66 -28.07
N CYS A 352 25.01 -56.93 -28.07
CA CYS A 352 25.86 -56.67 -29.21
C CYS A 352 27.06 -57.62 -29.13
N ILE A 353 27.27 -58.44 -30.17
CA ILE A 353 28.40 -59.36 -30.27
C ILE A 353 29.36 -58.84 -31.33
N VAL A 354 30.64 -58.72 -30.98
CA VAL A 354 31.74 -58.49 -31.91
C VAL A 354 32.46 -59.81 -32.14
N ARG A 355 32.43 -60.31 -33.38
CA ARG A 355 33.05 -61.58 -33.81
C ARG A 355 34.25 -61.36 -34.72
N GLY A 356 35.17 -62.32 -34.73
CA GLY A 356 36.29 -62.35 -35.67
C GLY A 356 37.30 -61.21 -35.49
N ALA A 357 37.34 -60.58 -34.31
CA ALA A 357 38.38 -59.62 -33.94
C ALA A 357 39.61 -60.36 -33.39
N LEU A 358 40.82 -59.95 -33.80
CA LEU A 358 42.08 -60.52 -33.28
C LEU A 358 42.35 -60.10 -31.83
N GLU A 359 41.84 -58.92 -31.45
CA GLU A 359 41.93 -58.37 -30.10
C GLU A 359 40.53 -57.88 -29.69
N PRO A 360 40.16 -57.93 -28.41
CA PRO A 360 38.87 -57.42 -27.95
C PRO A 360 38.78 -55.89 -28.15
N PRO A 361 37.59 -55.34 -28.49
CA PRO A 361 37.40 -53.89 -28.56
C PRO A 361 37.72 -53.23 -27.21
N THR A 362 38.49 -52.14 -27.26
CA THR A 362 38.78 -51.31 -26.08
C THR A 362 37.53 -50.71 -25.43
N PHE A 363 36.47 -50.48 -26.20
CA PHE A 363 35.16 -50.05 -25.71
C PHE A 363 34.04 -50.43 -26.69
N ILE A 364 32.81 -50.52 -26.18
CA ILE A 364 31.57 -50.57 -26.99
C ILE A 364 30.66 -49.44 -26.52
N MET A 365 30.39 -48.49 -27.41
CA MET A 365 29.48 -47.38 -27.14
C MET A 365 28.07 -47.70 -27.63
N TRP A 366 27.06 -47.27 -26.88
CA TRP A 366 25.65 -47.41 -27.25
C TRP A 366 25.04 -46.05 -27.57
N TYR A 367 24.18 -46.01 -28.59
CA TYR A 367 23.46 -44.81 -29.01
C TYR A 367 21.96 -45.09 -29.07
N HIS A 368 21.14 -44.11 -28.70
CA HIS A 368 19.70 -44.09 -28.97
C HIS A 368 19.41 -42.94 -29.93
N GLY A 369 19.02 -43.26 -31.17
CA GLY A 369 18.99 -42.29 -32.26
C GLY A 369 20.38 -41.73 -32.54
N ALA A 370 20.58 -40.43 -32.28
CA ALA A 370 21.87 -39.74 -32.44
C ALA A 370 22.59 -39.47 -31.12
N GLU A 371 21.97 -39.76 -29.97
CA GLU A 371 22.50 -39.46 -28.64
C GLU A 371 23.29 -40.64 -28.09
N GLN A 372 24.51 -40.39 -27.60
CA GLN A 372 25.32 -41.40 -26.92
C GLN A 372 24.75 -41.67 -25.52
N LEU A 373 24.46 -42.94 -25.23
CA LEU A 373 24.02 -43.37 -23.92
C LEU A 373 25.20 -43.45 -22.95
N ALA A 374 25.08 -42.83 -21.79
CA ALA A 374 26.06 -42.94 -20.72
C ALA A 374 26.12 -44.38 -20.19
N ALA A 375 27.34 -44.88 -19.94
CA ALA A 375 27.61 -46.27 -19.56
C ALA A 375 26.89 -46.72 -18.26
N ASP A 376 26.64 -45.78 -17.34
CA ASP A 376 25.94 -46.02 -16.08
C ASP A 376 25.02 -44.83 -15.75
N SER A 377 23.76 -44.94 -16.20
CA SER A 377 22.71 -43.98 -15.85
C SER A 377 21.64 -44.71 -15.04
N ARG A 378 20.81 -43.99 -14.26
CA ARG A 378 19.71 -44.58 -13.48
C ARG A 378 18.74 -45.46 -14.30
N ARG A 379 18.77 -45.42 -15.63
CA ARG A 379 17.87 -46.17 -16.52
C ARG A 379 18.58 -47.13 -17.48
N HIS A 380 19.83 -46.84 -17.85
CA HIS A 380 20.63 -47.63 -18.78
C HIS A 380 21.88 -48.13 -18.09
N ARG A 381 22.07 -49.45 -18.09
CA ARG A 381 23.30 -50.09 -17.59
C ARG A 381 23.98 -50.82 -18.74
N THR A 382 25.25 -50.52 -18.95
CA THR A 382 26.08 -51.23 -19.92
C THR A 382 26.95 -52.27 -19.22
N GLN A 383 27.13 -53.43 -19.85
CA GLN A 383 28.02 -54.49 -19.38
C GLN A 383 28.89 -54.94 -20.55
N LEU A 384 30.17 -55.19 -20.29
CA LEU A 384 31.14 -55.69 -21.25
C LEU A 384 31.69 -57.02 -20.73
N ASP A 385 31.55 -58.06 -21.54
CA ASP A 385 32.10 -59.38 -21.27
C ASP A 385 33.12 -59.72 -22.37
N PRO A 386 34.42 -59.40 -22.15
CA PRO A 386 35.48 -59.68 -23.11
C PRO A 386 35.90 -61.15 -23.08
N ASN A 387 36.32 -61.66 -24.24
CA ASN A 387 36.96 -62.97 -24.42
C ASN A 387 36.06 -64.19 -24.18
N LEU A 388 34.82 -64.16 -24.66
CA LEU A 388 33.98 -65.34 -24.71
C LEU A 388 34.47 -66.29 -25.82
N PRO A 389 34.74 -67.58 -25.52
CA PRO A 389 35.13 -68.56 -26.53
C PRO A 389 34.01 -68.73 -27.57
N GLU A 390 34.33 -68.59 -28.85
CA GLU A 390 33.38 -68.94 -29.90
C GLU A 390 33.20 -70.46 -29.99
N ALA A 391 31.96 -70.92 -30.13
CA ALA A 391 31.63 -72.35 -30.27
C ALA A 391 32.31 -73.02 -31.49
N SER A 392 32.75 -72.23 -32.47
CA SER A 392 33.49 -72.63 -33.66
C SER A 392 35.01 -72.79 -33.46
N GLY A 393 35.56 -72.45 -32.29
CA GLY A 393 36.97 -72.67 -31.95
C GLY A 393 37.98 -71.69 -32.55
N GLU A 394 37.55 -70.78 -33.43
CA GLU A 394 38.41 -69.80 -34.10
C GLU A 394 37.98 -68.37 -33.77
N GLY A 395 38.44 -67.84 -32.64
CA GLY A 395 38.32 -66.42 -32.30
C GLY A 395 37.78 -66.15 -30.89
N GLN A 396 38.03 -64.92 -30.43
CA GLN A 396 37.44 -64.36 -29.21
C GLN A 396 36.26 -63.48 -29.60
N SER A 397 35.09 -63.77 -29.06
CA SER A 397 33.92 -62.90 -29.17
C SER A 397 33.86 -61.95 -27.97
N THR A 398 33.44 -60.71 -28.20
CA THR A 398 33.16 -59.76 -27.11
C THR A 398 31.69 -59.39 -27.12
N ILE A 399 31.03 -59.52 -25.96
CA ILE A 399 29.61 -59.19 -25.83
C ILE A 399 29.44 -57.91 -25.01
N GLY A 400 28.88 -56.88 -25.65
CA GLY A 400 28.39 -55.69 -24.99
C GLY A 400 26.88 -55.79 -24.77
N SER A 401 26.40 -55.66 -23.53
CA SER A 401 24.97 -55.66 -23.21
C SER A 401 24.48 -54.29 -22.78
N LEU A 402 23.38 -53.82 -23.36
CA LEU A 402 22.62 -52.65 -22.90
C LEU A 402 21.34 -53.12 -22.20
N ILE A 403 21.17 -52.73 -20.94
CA ILE A 403 20.03 -53.08 -20.12
C ILE A 403 19.18 -51.82 -19.91
N ILE A 404 17.90 -51.91 -20.27
CA ILE A 404 16.89 -50.86 -20.06
C ILE A 404 15.85 -51.40 -19.08
N GLU A 405 15.79 -50.83 -17.89
CA GLU A 405 14.85 -51.25 -16.84
C GLU A 405 13.50 -50.56 -16.98
N SER A 406 12.40 -51.30 -16.77
CA SER A 406 11.02 -50.78 -16.82
C SER A 406 10.73 -49.96 -18.09
N ALA A 407 10.86 -50.60 -19.25
CA ALA A 407 10.77 -49.96 -20.56
C ALA A 407 9.46 -49.17 -20.77
N LYS A 408 9.56 -47.92 -21.23
CA LYS A 408 8.41 -47.02 -21.47
C LYS A 408 8.31 -46.66 -22.93
N LYS A 409 7.13 -46.24 -23.40
CA LYS A 409 6.91 -45.92 -24.82
C LYS A 409 7.96 -44.99 -25.44
N ARG A 410 8.50 -44.04 -24.67
CA ARG A 410 9.59 -43.13 -25.08
C ARG A 410 10.94 -43.81 -25.37
N ASP A 411 11.18 -45.01 -24.86
CA ASP A 411 12.39 -45.78 -25.12
C ASP A 411 12.26 -46.52 -26.48
N THR A 412 11.20 -46.27 -27.25
CA THR A 412 11.06 -46.72 -28.65
C THR A 412 12.06 -45.96 -29.53
N GLY A 413 12.75 -46.65 -30.43
CA GLY A 413 13.66 -46.04 -31.40
C GLY A 413 14.81 -46.95 -31.82
N ASN A 414 15.76 -46.36 -32.54
CA ASN A 414 16.93 -47.07 -33.05
C ASN A 414 18.03 -47.08 -31.99
N TYR A 415 18.52 -48.27 -31.67
CA TYR A 415 19.65 -48.48 -30.78
C TYR A 415 20.84 -48.99 -31.58
N THR A 416 21.95 -48.25 -31.54
CA THR A 416 23.17 -48.58 -32.27
C THR A 416 24.27 -48.95 -31.29
N CYS A 417 24.91 -50.12 -31.47
CA CYS A 417 26.16 -50.45 -30.78
C CYS A 417 27.36 -50.15 -31.70
N SER A 418 28.36 -49.48 -31.15
CA SER A 418 29.55 -49.02 -31.88
C SER A 418 30.82 -49.43 -31.12
N PRO A 419 31.46 -50.55 -31.49
CA PRO A 419 32.74 -50.97 -30.94
C PRO A 419 33.92 -50.19 -31.54
N SER A 420 35.07 -50.18 -30.87
CA SER A 420 36.27 -49.44 -31.31
C SER A 420 37.02 -50.09 -32.48
N ASN A 421 36.87 -51.39 -32.70
CA ASN A 421 37.63 -52.16 -33.69
C ASN A 421 36.75 -52.88 -34.72
N SER A 422 35.45 -52.59 -34.81
CA SER A 422 34.53 -53.22 -35.76
C SER A 422 33.42 -52.25 -36.19
N PRO A 423 32.77 -52.42 -37.36
CA PRO A 423 31.66 -51.57 -37.78
C PRO A 423 30.49 -51.59 -36.78
N SER A 424 29.70 -50.53 -36.71
CA SER A 424 28.53 -50.43 -35.83
C SER A 424 27.34 -51.25 -36.34
N ALA A 425 26.46 -51.70 -35.44
CA ALA A 425 25.22 -52.39 -35.78
C ALA A 425 24.01 -51.72 -35.08
N THR A 426 22.85 -51.73 -35.73
CA THR A 426 21.64 -51.03 -35.28
C THR A 426 20.44 -51.97 -35.20
N VAL A 427 19.61 -51.81 -34.16
CA VAL A 427 18.33 -52.50 -33.98
C VAL A 427 17.24 -51.48 -33.65
N THR A 428 16.02 -51.69 -34.12
CA THR A 428 14.86 -50.85 -33.81
C THR A 428 14.03 -51.50 -32.71
N LEU A 429 13.89 -50.80 -31.58
CA LEU A 429 13.12 -51.27 -30.42
C LEU A 429 11.73 -50.61 -30.41
N ASN A 430 10.69 -51.43 -30.38
CA ASN A 430 9.28 -51.00 -30.39
C ASN A 430 8.57 -51.43 -29.11
N ILE A 431 8.12 -50.47 -28.30
CA ILE A 431 7.44 -50.77 -27.03
C ILE A 431 5.93 -50.77 -27.21
N ILE A 432 5.28 -51.90 -26.89
CA ILE A 432 3.83 -52.12 -27.01
C ILE A 432 3.16 -52.15 -25.63
N ASN A 433 2.01 -51.51 -25.49
CA ASN A 433 1.22 -51.61 -24.25
C ASN A 433 0.42 -52.92 -24.30
N GLY A 434 0.34 -53.62 -23.17
CA GLY A 434 -0.17 -55.00 -23.07
C GLY A 434 -1.66 -55.21 -23.34
N GLU A 435 -2.33 -54.32 -24.07
CA GLU A 435 -3.76 -54.38 -24.38
C GLU A 435 -4.05 -54.30 -25.89
N SER A 436 -3.06 -54.47 -26.78
CA SER A 436 -3.32 -54.49 -28.23
C SER A 436 -2.40 -55.41 -29.03
N SER A 437 -2.34 -56.69 -28.65
CA SER A 437 -1.60 -57.71 -29.39
C SER A 437 -2.48 -58.92 -29.71
N ALA A 438 -3.56 -58.70 -30.44
CA ALA A 438 -4.26 -59.74 -31.19
C ALA A 438 -5.27 -59.09 -32.13
N SER A 439 -4.83 -58.74 -33.36
CA SER A 439 -5.65 -58.75 -34.59
C SER A 439 -4.89 -58.13 -35.77
N ALA A 440 -5.03 -58.77 -36.93
CA ALA A 440 -4.71 -58.30 -38.27
C ALA A 440 -3.25 -58.43 -38.75
N VAL A 441 -2.82 -59.68 -38.91
CA VAL A 441 -2.22 -60.10 -40.18
C VAL A 441 -3.32 -60.09 -41.24
N THR A 442 -3.27 -59.18 -42.22
CA THR A 442 -3.80 -59.36 -43.59
C THR A 442 -3.39 -58.19 -44.49
N SER A 443 -2.56 -58.50 -45.49
CA SER A 443 -2.55 -58.01 -46.88
C SER A 443 -2.87 -56.55 -47.23
N SER A 444 -1.86 -55.90 -47.83
CA SER A 444 -1.90 -55.03 -49.02
C SER A 444 -3.25 -54.48 -49.54
N ALA A 445 -3.37 -53.15 -49.58
CA ALA A 445 -3.97 -52.41 -50.71
C ALA A 445 -3.52 -50.94 -50.69
N ALA A 446 -3.36 -50.39 -51.89
CA ALA A 446 -2.64 -49.17 -52.23
C ALA A 446 -3.40 -47.85 -51.97
N THR A 447 -2.62 -46.77 -51.84
CA THR A 447 -2.81 -45.44 -52.44
C THR A 447 -4.24 -44.89 -52.58
N THR A 448 -4.65 -43.96 -51.70
CA THR A 448 -5.51 -42.80 -52.05
C THR A 448 -5.70 -41.83 -50.88
N ARG A 449 -4.70 -40.98 -50.59
CA ARG A 449 -4.90 -39.78 -49.74
C ARG A 449 -4.21 -38.50 -50.25
N ALA A 450 -3.72 -38.51 -51.50
CA ALA A 450 -3.07 -37.34 -52.10
C ALA A 450 -3.91 -36.62 -53.19
N TYR A 451 -5.07 -37.15 -53.59
CA TYR A 451 -5.93 -36.55 -54.64
C TYR A 451 -7.19 -35.86 -54.12
N ALA A 452 -7.48 -35.91 -52.81
CA ALA A 452 -8.65 -35.24 -52.24
C ALA A 452 -8.45 -33.72 -52.01
N LEU A 453 -7.20 -33.28 -51.83
CA LEU A 453 -6.87 -31.87 -51.58
C LEU A 453 -6.65 -31.07 -52.88
N SER A 454 -6.29 -31.73 -53.98
CA SER A 454 -6.10 -31.07 -55.28
C SER A 454 -7.42 -30.86 -56.06
N ILE A 455 -8.40 -31.74 -55.88
CA ILE A 455 -9.73 -31.60 -56.51
C ILE A 455 -10.56 -30.51 -55.80
N LEU A 456 -10.38 -30.31 -54.49
CA LEU A 456 -11.04 -29.23 -53.74
C LEU A 456 -10.50 -27.84 -54.14
N ALA A 457 -9.20 -27.74 -54.45
CA ALA A 457 -8.57 -26.50 -54.91
C ALA A 457 -8.98 -26.13 -56.36
N LEU A 458 -9.20 -27.11 -57.23
CA LEU A 458 -9.70 -26.90 -58.60
C LEU A 458 -11.20 -26.57 -58.65
N LEU A 459 -12.01 -27.08 -57.72
CA LEU A 459 -13.43 -26.70 -57.62
C LEU A 459 -13.62 -25.28 -57.05
N LEU A 460 -12.75 -24.84 -56.13
CA LEU A 460 -12.77 -23.47 -55.60
C LEU A 460 -12.31 -22.42 -56.63
N SER A 461 -11.39 -22.75 -57.54
CA SER A 461 -10.98 -21.84 -58.62
C SER A 461 -12.05 -21.69 -59.72
N VAL A 462 -12.84 -22.74 -59.99
CA VAL A 462 -13.96 -22.65 -60.95
C VAL A 462 -15.15 -21.85 -60.38
N ILE A 463 -15.39 -21.89 -59.07
CA ILE A 463 -16.45 -21.09 -58.42
C ILE A 463 -16.07 -19.59 -58.36
N LEU A 464 -14.78 -19.25 -58.20
CA LEU A 464 -14.32 -17.86 -58.19
C LEU A 464 -14.26 -17.20 -59.59
N ILE A 465 -14.17 -17.99 -60.66
CA ILE A 465 -14.19 -17.47 -62.05
C ILE A 465 -15.64 -17.36 -62.57
N GLY A 466 -16.61 -18.08 -61.99
CA GLY A 466 -18.03 -18.07 -62.41
C GLY A 466 -18.92 -16.97 -61.81
N VAL A 467 -18.44 -16.19 -60.83
CA VAL A 467 -19.24 -15.13 -60.16
C VAL A 467 -18.87 -13.71 -60.64
N GLY A 468 -17.87 -13.56 -61.52
CA GLY A 468 -17.46 -12.28 -62.12
C GLY A 468 -18.16 -11.92 -63.45
N HIS A 469 -19.24 -12.61 -63.83
CA HIS A 469 -19.95 -12.36 -65.09
C HIS A 469 -21.47 -12.48 -64.92
N ARG A 470 -22.05 -11.64 -64.06
CA ARG A 470 -23.46 -11.20 -64.12
C ARG A 470 -23.73 -10.16 -63.02
N THR A 471 -23.39 -8.90 -63.32
CA THR A 471 -24.18 -7.66 -63.15
C THR A 471 -23.30 -6.49 -63.53
#